data_AF-A0A382U9G6-F1
#
_entry.id   AF-A0A382U9G6-F1
#
_cell.length_a   1.000
_cell.length_b   1.000
_cell.length_c   1.000
_cell.angle_alpha   90.00
_cell.angle_beta   90.00
_cell.angle_gamma   90.00
#
_symmetry.space_group_name_H-M   'P 1'
#
loop_
_entity.id
_entity.type
_entity.pdbx_description
1 polymer ?
#
loop_
_entity_poly.entity_id
_entity_poly.type
_entity_poly.pdbx_seq_one_letter_code
_entity_poly.pdbx_strand_id
1 'polypeptide(L)'
;MFLSGAIAICAMILPGISGSFILLLLGKYQFILTAVVTRDLVTLFIFSCGCGFGLLSFSRLLRWLLHHYHNITVAALIGLMIGSLRKVWPWKETVETYIDRHGIAKPLVQNNTLPETMNPEVGFAIALTIVGFVLVLVLDKMDTGRDEV
;
A
#
# COMPACT_ATOMS: atom_id res chain seq x y z
N MET A 1 14.62 -6.42 15.32
CA MET A 1 13.29 -6.04 15.83
C MET A 1 13.09 -4.54 15.76
N PHE A 2 13.91 -3.74 16.44
CA PHE A 2 13.82 -2.28 16.38
C PHE A 2 13.98 -1.73 14.94
N LEU A 3 15.15 -1.94 14.31
CA LEU A 3 15.42 -1.42 12.96
C LEU A 3 14.46 -2.00 11.90
N SER A 4 14.10 -3.28 12.02
CA SER A 4 13.12 -3.90 11.13
C SER A 4 11.72 -3.27 11.27
N GLY A 5 11.30 -2.91 12.49
CA GLY A 5 10.04 -2.18 12.72
C GLY A 5 10.09 -0.75 12.21
N ALA A 6 11.22 -0.07 12.38
CA ALA A 6 11.45 1.25 11.83
C ALA A 6 11.37 1.25 10.30
N ILE A 7 12.09 0.36 9.62
CA ILE A 7 12.06 0.28 8.14
C ILE A 7 10.68 -0.14 7.64
N ALA A 8 10.04 -1.12 8.30
CA ALA A 8 8.73 -1.61 7.90
C ALA A 8 7.65 -0.53 8.00
N ILE A 9 7.63 0.28 9.06
CA ILE A 9 6.65 1.37 9.18
C ILE A 9 6.92 2.48 8.17
N CYS A 10 8.18 2.81 7.88
CA CYS A 10 8.53 3.77 6.82
C CYS A 10 7.97 3.30 5.47
N ALA A 11 8.11 2.01 5.19
CA ALA A 11 7.58 1.40 3.99
C ALA A 11 6.04 1.40 3.92
N MET A 12 5.32 1.37 5.06
CA MET A 12 3.85 1.47 5.08
C MET A 12 3.32 2.88 4.82
N ILE A 13 4.10 3.92 5.13
CA ILE A 13 3.69 5.32 4.92
C ILE A 13 3.77 5.68 3.44
N LEU A 14 4.74 5.10 2.72
CA LEU A 14 4.94 5.38 1.31
C LEU A 14 3.84 4.68 0.48
N PRO A 15 3.12 5.39 -0.39
CA PRO A 15 2.03 4.80 -1.17
C PRO A 15 2.55 3.63 -2.02
N GLY A 16 1.79 2.56 -2.17
CA GLY A 16 2.17 1.44 -3.05
C GLY A 16 3.28 0.51 -2.55
N ILE A 17 3.89 0.74 -1.37
CA ILE A 17 4.82 -0.19 -0.74
C ILE A 17 4.16 -0.88 0.45
N SER A 18 4.34 -2.20 0.56
CA SER A 18 3.77 -3.00 1.67
C SER A 18 4.82 -3.27 2.74
N GLY A 19 4.60 -2.77 3.95
CA GLY A 19 5.52 -3.00 5.09
C GLY A 19 5.59 -4.46 5.55
N SER A 20 4.52 -5.24 5.41
CA SER A 20 4.54 -6.68 5.73
C SER A 20 5.41 -7.46 4.75
N PHE A 21 5.44 -7.05 3.48
CA PHE A 21 6.37 -7.60 2.48
C PHE A 21 7.83 -7.26 2.80
N ILE A 22 8.10 -6.04 3.26
CA ILE A 22 9.46 -5.67 3.73
C ILE A 22 9.88 -6.53 4.93
N LEU A 23 8.97 -6.80 5.88
CA LEU A 23 9.26 -7.71 7.00
C LEU A 23 9.53 -9.16 6.54
N LEU A 24 8.85 -9.61 5.48
CA LEU A 24 9.12 -10.91 4.86
C LEU A 24 10.52 -10.94 4.25
N LEU A 25 10.90 -9.92 3.47
CA LEU A 25 12.24 -9.81 2.87
C LEU A 25 13.35 -9.72 3.92
N LEU A 26 13.09 -9.06 5.05
CA LEU A 26 14.02 -8.99 6.18
C LEU A 26 14.08 -10.29 7.01
N GLY A 27 13.26 -11.30 6.68
CA GLY A 27 13.18 -12.57 7.40
C GLY A 27 12.65 -12.42 8.84
N LYS A 28 11.94 -11.33 9.15
CA LYS A 28 11.42 -11.03 10.50
C LYS A 28 9.91 -11.19 10.62
N TYR A 29 9.21 -11.39 9.51
CA TYR A 29 7.76 -11.59 9.49
C TYR A 29 7.31 -12.72 10.42
N GLN A 30 7.90 -13.92 10.28
CA GLN A 30 7.58 -15.07 11.14
C GLN A 30 7.90 -14.81 12.61
N PHE A 31 9.01 -14.11 12.90
CA PHE A 31 9.37 -13.79 14.27
C PHE A 31 8.35 -12.86 14.95
N ILE A 32 7.87 -11.85 14.23
CA ILE A 32 6.86 -10.92 14.74
C ILE A 32 5.51 -11.64 14.89
N LEU A 33 5.13 -12.47 13.92
CA LEU A 33 3.92 -13.29 14.04
C LEU A 33 3.95 -14.20 15.26
N THR A 34 5.06 -14.91 15.49
CA THR A 34 5.23 -15.75 16.67
C THR A 34 5.12 -14.91 17.94
N ALA A 35 5.79 -13.76 18.01
CA ALA A 35 5.71 -12.86 19.17
C ALA A 35 4.29 -12.36 19.46
N VAL A 36 3.48 -12.12 18.42
CA VAL A 36 2.05 -11.79 18.58
C VAL A 36 1.27 -12.97 19.15
N VAL A 37 1.48 -14.17 18.61
CA VAL A 37 0.76 -15.39 19.04
C VAL A 37 1.14 -15.80 20.46
N THR A 38 2.43 -15.75 20.80
CA THR A 38 2.94 -16.07 22.14
C THR A 38 2.75 -14.94 23.15
N ARG A 39 2.23 -13.78 22.72
CA ARG A 39 2.13 -12.55 23.51
C ARG A 39 3.46 -12.15 24.16
N ASP A 40 4.55 -12.27 23.41
CA ASP A 40 5.86 -11.77 23.83
C ASP A 40 5.88 -10.24 23.80
N LEU A 41 5.46 -9.66 24.93
CA LEU A 41 5.35 -8.22 25.13
C LEU A 41 6.70 -7.52 24.99
N VAL A 42 7.82 -8.19 25.30
CA VAL A 42 9.17 -7.59 25.21
C VAL A 42 9.52 -7.37 23.74
N THR A 43 9.36 -8.40 22.91
CA THR A 43 9.60 -8.28 21.47
C THR A 43 8.68 -7.25 20.83
N LEU A 44 7.39 -7.26 21.18
CA LEU A 44 6.41 -6.32 20.65
C LEU A 44 6.70 -4.88 21.08
N PHE A 45 7.16 -4.67 22.32
CA PHE A 45 7.54 -3.35 22.80
C PHE A 45 8.75 -2.81 22.03
N ILE A 46 9.81 -3.60 21.86
CA ILE A 46 11.00 -3.20 21.08
C ILE A 46 10.62 -2.90 19.62
N PHE A 47 9.76 -3.72 19.02
CA PHE A 47 9.25 -3.49 17.67
C PHE A 47 8.43 -2.19 17.59
N SER A 48 7.53 -1.96 18.53
CA SER A 48 6.67 -0.77 18.59
C SER A 48 7.47 0.51 18.81
N CYS A 49 8.50 0.48 19.67
CA CYS A 49 9.46 1.58 19.82
C CYS A 49 10.19 1.86 18.50
N GLY A 50 10.59 0.82 17.77
CA GLY A 50 11.17 0.94 16.43
C GLY A 50 10.20 1.59 15.44
N CYS A 51 8.94 1.18 15.44
CA CYS A 51 7.90 1.79 14.61
C CYS A 51 7.66 3.27 15.00
N GLY A 52 7.59 3.59 16.29
CA GLY A 52 7.44 4.98 16.74
C GLY A 52 8.59 5.86 16.26
N PHE A 53 9.82 5.41 16.46
CA PHE A 53 11.01 6.13 15.98
C PHE A 53 11.04 6.27 14.45
N GLY A 54 10.75 5.19 13.72
CA GLY A 54 10.70 5.18 12.26
C GLY A 54 9.64 6.15 11.72
N LEU A 55 8.43 6.12 12.28
CA LEU A 55 7.32 6.99 11.89
C LEU A 55 7.68 8.47 12.10
N LEU A 56 8.21 8.83 13.27
CA LEU A 56 8.58 10.21 13.59
C LEU A 56 9.71 10.72 12.69
N SER A 57 10.76 9.92 12.51
CA SER A 57 11.90 10.26 11.65
C SER A 57 11.47 10.43 10.20
N PHE A 58 10.71 9.46 9.66
CA PHE A 58 10.25 9.48 8.27
C PHE A 58 9.22 10.56 8.00
N SER A 59 8.27 10.80 8.92
CA SER A 59 7.31 11.90 8.80
C SER A 59 8.03 13.25 8.69
N ARG A 60 9.10 13.45 9.46
CA ARG A 60 9.92 14.66 9.37
C ARG A 60 10.69 14.74 8.06
N LEU A 61 11.25 13.62 7.60
CA LEU A 61 11.93 13.54 6.30
C LEU A 61 10.98 13.87 5.14
N LEU A 62 9.80 13.24 5.10
CA LEU A 62 8.82 13.46 4.04
C LEU A 62 8.29 14.88 4.04
N ARG A 63 8.04 15.46 5.22
CA ARG A 63 7.67 16.88 5.36
C ARG A 63 8.76 17.80 4.83
N TRP A 64 10.02 17.51 5.13
CA TRP A 64 11.16 18.28 4.61
C TRP A 64 11.28 18.15 3.08
N LEU A 65 11.10 16.96 2.53
CA LEU A 65 11.13 16.68 1.10
C LEU A 65 9.99 17.41 0.36
N LEU A 66 8.78 17.39 0.91
CA LEU A 66 7.64 18.13 0.36
C LEU A 66 7.79 19.65 0.46
N HIS A 67 8.50 20.16 1.46
CA HIS A 67 8.73 21.61 1.62
C HIS A 67 9.83 22.12 0.67
N HIS A 68 10.92 21.37 0.50
CA HIS A 68 12.06 21.82 -0.30
C HIS A 68 12.00 21.37 -1.76
N TYR A 69 11.41 20.20 -2.03
CA TYR A 69 11.31 19.57 -3.35
C TYR A 69 9.88 19.14 -3.69
N HIS A 70 8.90 20.03 -3.47
CA HIS A 70 7.47 19.74 -3.62
C HIS A 70 7.14 19.01 -4.94
N ASN A 71 7.47 19.61 -6.09
CA ASN A 71 7.10 19.09 -7.41
C ASN A 71 7.69 17.69 -7.68
N ILE A 72 8.97 17.48 -7.34
CA ILE A 72 9.65 16.19 -7.54
C ILE A 72 9.06 15.12 -6.63
N THR A 73 8.80 15.46 -5.36
CA THR A 73 8.23 14.54 -4.39
C THR A 73 6.83 14.09 -4.81
N VAL A 74 5.98 15.05 -5.18
CA VAL A 74 4.60 14.77 -5.61
C VAL A 74 4.61 13.93 -6.89
N ALA A 75 5.46 14.26 -7.88
CA ALA A 75 5.60 13.45 -9.08
C ALA A 75 6.05 12.00 -8.78
N ALA A 76 6.99 11.82 -7.84
CA ALA A 76 7.44 10.50 -7.41
C ALA A 76 6.33 9.70 -6.70
N LEU A 77 5.57 10.35 -5.81
CA LEU A 77 4.43 9.72 -5.11
C LEU A 77 3.33 9.32 -6.10
N ILE A 78 2.97 10.21 -7.03
CA ILE A 78 2.00 9.92 -8.10
C ILE A 78 2.48 8.76 -8.97
N GLY A 79 3.75 8.77 -9.40
CA GLY A 79 4.35 7.70 -10.18
C GLY A 79 4.29 6.35 -9.45
N LEU A 80 4.55 6.34 -8.15
CA LEU A 80 4.45 5.14 -7.32
C LEU A 80 3.00 4.65 -7.16
N MET A 81 2.03 5.56 -7.00
CA MET A 81 0.60 5.24 -6.98
C MET A 81 0.16 4.62 -8.30
N ILE A 82 0.50 5.23 -9.44
CA ILE A 82 0.21 4.71 -10.79
C ILE A 82 0.86 3.33 -10.99
N GLY A 83 2.11 3.16 -10.55
CA GLY A 83 2.80 1.87 -10.60
C GLY A 83 2.06 0.77 -9.81
N SER A 84 1.52 1.10 -8.64
CA SER A 84 0.73 0.17 -7.84
C SER A 84 -0.66 -0.14 -8.43
N LEU A 85 -1.23 0.79 -9.20
CA LEU A 85 -2.55 0.66 -9.81
C LEU A 85 -2.62 -0.55 -10.76
N ARG A 86 -1.54 -0.82 -11.53
CA ARG A 86 -1.44 -2.02 -12.37
C ARG A 86 -1.64 -3.32 -11.58
N LYS A 87 -1.14 -3.37 -10.34
CA LYS A 87 -1.26 -4.54 -9.47
C LYS A 87 -2.66 -4.66 -8.86
N VAL A 88 -3.33 -3.55 -8.59
CA VAL A 88 -4.68 -3.52 -8.00
C VAL A 88 -5.78 -3.68 -9.06
N TRP A 89 -5.45 -3.55 -10.34
CA TRP A 89 -6.38 -3.68 -11.46
C TRP A 89 -7.25 -4.95 -11.35
N PRO A 90 -8.60 -4.83 -11.39
CA PRO A 90 -9.49 -5.93 -11.05
C PRO A 90 -9.63 -6.99 -12.15
N TRP A 91 -9.44 -6.61 -13.42
CA TRP A 91 -9.59 -7.53 -14.56
C TRP A 91 -8.25 -8.10 -15.00
N LYS A 92 -7.99 -9.35 -14.62
CA LYS A 92 -6.76 -10.06 -14.96
C LYS A 92 -7.07 -11.47 -15.42
N GLU A 93 -6.63 -11.82 -16.62
CA GLU A 93 -6.71 -13.18 -17.13
C GLU A 93 -5.43 -13.96 -16.82
N THR A 94 -5.60 -15.17 -16.30
CA THR A 94 -4.52 -16.09 -15.95
C THR A 94 -4.09 -16.85 -17.20
N VAL A 95 -3.00 -16.41 -17.83
CA VAL A 95 -2.51 -16.97 -19.11
C VAL A 95 -1.67 -18.23 -18.89
N GLU A 96 -0.97 -18.33 -17.76
CA GLU A 96 -0.19 -19.52 -17.39
C GLU A 96 -0.47 -19.92 -15.93
N THR A 97 -0.68 -21.21 -15.68
CA THR A 97 -0.92 -21.77 -14.35
C THR A 97 0.27 -22.63 -13.91
N TYR A 98 0.89 -22.34 -12.78
CA TYR A 98 1.82 -23.26 -12.12
C TYR A 98 1.06 -24.16 -11.15
N ILE A 99 1.44 -25.42 -11.08
CA ILE A 99 0.96 -26.34 -10.05
C ILE A 99 1.91 -26.21 -8.85
N ASP A 100 1.43 -25.57 -7.77
CA ASP A 100 2.14 -25.47 -6.50
C ASP A 100 2.45 -26.88 -5.93
N ARG A 101 3.41 -27.03 -5.01
CA ARG A 101 3.77 -28.33 -4.38
C ARG A 101 2.59 -29.04 -3.67
N HIS A 102 1.47 -28.35 -3.51
CA HIS A 102 0.22 -28.81 -2.92
C HIS A 102 -0.87 -29.13 -3.96
N GLY A 103 -0.55 -29.16 -5.26
CA GLY A 103 -1.49 -29.50 -6.32
C GLY A 103 -2.47 -28.38 -6.69
N ILE A 104 -2.28 -27.16 -6.17
CA ILE A 104 -3.16 -26.00 -6.46
C ILE A 104 -2.60 -25.25 -7.67
N ALA A 105 -3.42 -25.09 -8.71
CA ALA A 105 -3.12 -24.25 -9.86
C ALA A 105 -3.15 -22.77 -9.43
N LYS A 106 -1.98 -22.13 -9.41
CA LYS A 106 -1.85 -20.69 -9.17
C LYS A 106 -1.36 -20.00 -10.43
N PRO A 107 -1.90 -18.82 -10.77
CA PRO A 107 -1.50 -18.13 -11.99
C PRO A 107 -0.07 -17.58 -11.91
N LEU A 108 0.78 -17.94 -12.86
CA LEU A 108 2.15 -17.45 -13.07
C LEU A 108 2.18 -16.10 -13.78
N VAL A 109 1.34 -15.96 -14.81
CA VAL A 109 1.28 -14.78 -15.66
C VAL A 109 -0.17 -14.32 -15.75
N GLN A 110 -0.42 -13.12 -15.25
CA GLN A 110 -1.71 -12.45 -15.33
C GLN A 110 -1.60 -11.29 -16.34
N ASN A 111 -2.36 -11.36 -17.43
CA ASN A 111 -2.46 -10.26 -18.37
C ASN A 111 -3.61 -9.33 -17.96
N ASN A 112 -3.38 -8.02 -17.95
CA ASN A 112 -4.44 -7.06 -17.67
C ASN A 112 -5.35 -6.98 -18.91
N THR A 113 -6.54 -7.56 -18.82
CA THR A 113 -7.56 -7.50 -19.86
C THR A 113 -8.62 -6.47 -19.49
N LEU A 114 -9.36 -6.01 -20.48
CA LEU A 114 -10.58 -5.23 -20.27
C LEU A 114 -11.74 -6.21 -20.11
N PRO A 115 -12.78 -5.88 -19.32
CA PRO A 115 -13.95 -6.74 -19.19
C PRO A 115 -14.59 -6.97 -20.56
N GLU A 116 -14.57 -8.22 -21.04
CA GLU A 116 -15.11 -8.59 -22.35
C GLU A 116 -16.66 -8.53 -22.39
N THR A 117 -17.31 -8.54 -21.21
CA THR A 117 -18.77 -8.47 -21.05
C THR A 117 -19.15 -7.46 -19.96
N MET A 118 -20.19 -6.65 -20.23
CA MET A 118 -20.77 -5.75 -19.22
C MET A 118 -21.64 -6.54 -18.24
N ASN A 119 -21.00 -7.27 -17.33
CA ASN A 119 -21.67 -7.93 -16.22
C ASN A 119 -22.05 -6.92 -15.13
N PRO A 120 -23.06 -7.21 -14.28
CA PRO A 120 -23.46 -6.32 -13.18
C PRO A 120 -22.30 -5.91 -12.27
N GLU A 121 -21.33 -6.81 -12.06
CA GLU A 121 -20.10 -6.59 -11.27
C GLU A 121 -19.22 -5.47 -11.86
N VAL A 122 -19.10 -5.42 -13.20
CA VAL A 122 -18.38 -4.36 -13.90
C VAL A 122 -19.10 -3.02 -13.70
N GLY A 123 -20.43 -3.03 -13.75
CA GLY A 123 -21.28 -1.88 -13.44
C GLY A 123 -21.05 -1.35 -12.02
N PHE A 124 -21.01 -2.24 -11.02
CA PHE A 124 -20.69 -1.86 -9.64
C PHE A 124 -19.28 -1.29 -9.49
N ALA A 125 -18.28 -1.89 -10.16
CA ALA A 125 -16.89 -1.39 -10.12
C ALA A 125 -16.77 0.02 -10.72
N ILE A 126 -17.44 0.27 -11.85
CA ILE A 126 -17.50 1.61 -12.48
C ILE A 126 -18.22 2.60 -11.57
N ALA A 127 -19.36 2.21 -10.98
CA ALA A 127 -20.12 3.06 -10.06
C ALA A 127 -19.27 3.46 -8.84
N LEU A 128 -18.55 2.52 -8.22
CA LEU A 128 -17.63 2.81 -7.11
C LEU A 128 -16.47 3.72 -7.53
N THR A 129 -15.96 3.55 -8.75
CA THR A 129 -14.92 4.43 -9.30
C THR A 129 -15.42 5.88 -9.44
N ILE A 130 -16.64 6.05 -9.98
CA ILE A 130 -17.29 7.37 -10.11
C ILE A 130 -17.55 7.98 -8.73
N VAL A 131 -18.10 7.21 -7.79
CA VAL A 131 -18.38 7.66 -6.41
C VAL A 131 -17.09 8.11 -5.73
N GLY A 132 -16.01 7.34 -5.85
CA GLY A 132 -14.70 7.70 -5.29
C GLY A 132 -14.16 9.01 -5.89
N PHE A 133 -14.29 9.19 -7.21
CA PHE A 133 -13.86 10.42 -7.89
C PHE A 133 -14.69 11.63 -7.45
N VAL A 134 -16.01 11.50 -7.38
CA VAL A 134 -16.92 12.56 -6.89
C VAL A 134 -16.61 12.92 -5.44
N LEU A 135 -16.35 11.93 -4.58
CA LEU A 135 -16.01 12.15 -3.18
C LEU A 135 -14.72 12.98 -3.06
N VAL A 136 -13.68 12.68 -3.85
CA VAL A 136 -12.44 13.47 -3.88
C VAL A 136 -12.70 14.91 -4.30
N LEU A 137 -13.51 15.15 -5.35
CA LEU A 137 -13.86 16.51 -5.78
C LEU A 137 -14.66 17.29 -4.74
N VAL A 138 -15.56 16.62 -4.02
CA VAL A 138 -16.33 17.23 -2.93
C VAL A 138 -15.40 17.65 -1.78
N LEU A 139 -14.45 16.78 -1.39
CA LEU A 139 -13.47 17.09 -0.35
C LEU A 139 -12.58 18.26 -0.75
N ASP A 140 -12.08 18.28 -1.98
CA ASP A 140 -11.23 19.36 -2.52
C ASP A 140 -11.98 20.71 -2.51
N LYS A 141 -13.27 20.68 -2.90
CA LYS A 141 -14.13 21.87 -2.85
C LYS A 141 -14.41 22.36 -1.43
N MET A 142 -14.56 21.44 -0.47
CA MET A 142 -14.77 21.80 0.95
C MET A 142 -13.50 22.40 1.58
N ASP A 143 -12.32 21.93 1.18
CA ASP A 143 -11.04 22.45 1.66
C ASP A 143 -10.76 23.84 1.08
N THR A 144 -10.93 24.00 -0.24
CA THR A 144 -10.78 25.29 -0.93
C THR A 144 -11.74 26.36 -0.39
N GLY A 145 -12.98 25.99 -0.06
CA GLY A 145 -13.96 26.90 0.51
C GLY A 145 -13.68 27.37 1.95
N ARG A 146 -12.67 26.79 2.62
CA ARG A 146 -12.26 27.13 3.99
C ARG A 146 -11.08 28.10 4.03
N ASP A 147 -10.35 28.26 2.94
CA ASP A 147 -9.24 29.21 2.78
C ASP A 147 -9.71 30.60 2.30
N GLU A 148 -10.97 30.73 1.87
CA GLU A 148 -11.58 31.98 1.36
C GLU A 148 -12.44 32.74 2.41
N VAL A 149 -12.54 32.26 3.66
CA VAL A 149 -13.29 32.89 4.78
C VAL A 149 -12.36 33.27 5.92
#